data_AF-A0AA36NBJ7-F1
#
_entry.id   AF-A0AA36NBJ7-F1
#
_cell.length_a   1.000
_cell.length_b   1.000
_cell.length_c   1.000
_cell.angle_alpha   90.00
_cell.angle_beta   90.00
_cell.angle_gamma   90.00
#
_symmetry.space_group_name_H-M   'P 1'
#
loop_
_entity.id
_entity.type
_entity.pdbx_description
1 polymer ?
#
loop_
_entity_poly.entity_id
_entity_poly.type
_entity_poly.pdbx_seq_one_letter_code
_entity_poly.pdbx_strand_id
1 'polypeptide(L)'
;MKAARILVLAGGVAFMEAERRTARQMLREKVWAVRRKWQLLGSYSPEKTEEVLASFELPKDLAERCGLSEGGTWLDAVKALPKSDPFELWQKVERHPIVEYVHVQCQTCGHRVPDTFPAEEDPNLSEEPPTEEEKPFVRGGWFRGPKGPVTFVYRCPCGASSRWFRATHPEITLNPNRWGRLCGEQEDLKAWLAKYLGVRLRVCLPLDWDHVWTEVFDGEEWQPVDPNCRNFARRLNENIGSWTRVLALGTPGSGDVVQATEEVTEAYLRHAQGSDEEVAAWRRQIWAAREDGGGSSTQSRTRNGHLLRLAELEA
;
A
#
# COMPACT_ATOMS: atom_id res chain seq x y z
N MET A 1 -21.94 35.10 -35.04
CA MET A 1 -20.83 34.12 -34.90
C MET A 1 -19.77 34.45 -33.83
N LYS A 2 -19.45 35.72 -33.51
CA LYS A 2 -18.45 36.04 -32.46
C LYS A 2 -18.91 35.72 -31.02
N ALA A 3 -20.20 35.89 -30.69
CA ALA A 3 -20.73 35.60 -29.34
C ALA A 3 -20.74 34.09 -28.99
N ALA A 4 -20.98 33.21 -29.97
CA ALA A 4 -20.94 31.76 -29.77
C ALA A 4 -19.51 31.25 -29.50
N ARG A 5 -18.48 31.85 -30.12
CA ARG A 5 -17.07 31.53 -29.84
C ARG A 5 -16.64 31.92 -28.42
N ILE A 6 -17.13 33.05 -27.90
CA ILE A 6 -16.81 33.52 -26.54
C ILE A 6 -17.50 32.65 -25.48
N LEU A 7 -18.74 32.20 -25.71
CA LEU A 7 -19.44 31.29 -24.79
C LEU A 7 -18.79 29.90 -24.73
N VAL A 8 -18.31 29.37 -25.86
CA VAL A 8 -17.57 28.10 -25.91
C VAL A 8 -16.21 28.23 -25.21
N LEU A 9 -15.52 29.37 -25.37
CA LEU A 9 -14.26 29.63 -24.67
C LEU A 9 -14.46 29.84 -23.17
N ALA A 10 -15.48 30.59 -22.74
CA ALA A 10 -15.79 30.80 -21.33
C ALA A 10 -16.28 29.50 -20.64
N GLY A 11 -17.09 28.71 -21.35
CA GLY A 11 -17.53 27.39 -20.89
C GLY A 11 -16.37 26.40 -20.79
N GLY A 12 -15.44 26.41 -21.76
CA GLY A 12 -14.23 25.60 -21.72
C GLY A 12 -13.30 25.98 -20.56
N VAL A 13 -13.08 27.27 -20.32
CA VAL A 13 -12.24 27.74 -19.19
C VAL A 13 -12.87 27.38 -17.84
N ALA A 14 -14.18 27.58 -17.67
CA ALA A 14 -14.87 27.23 -16.43
C ALA A 14 -14.87 25.70 -16.16
N PHE A 15 -15.04 24.90 -17.22
CA PHE A 15 -14.94 23.44 -17.16
C PHE A 15 -13.53 22.99 -16.74
N MET A 16 -12.48 23.52 -17.38
CA MET A 16 -11.09 23.20 -17.04
C MET A 16 -10.73 23.58 -15.61
N GLU A 17 -11.22 24.71 -15.10
CA GLU A 17 -10.99 25.11 -13.71
C GLU A 17 -11.71 24.21 -12.69
N ALA A 18 -12.91 23.71 -13.05
CA ALA A 18 -13.63 22.73 -12.24
C ALA A 18 -12.90 21.37 -12.19
N GLU A 19 -12.38 20.89 -13.32
CA GLU A 19 -11.57 19.68 -13.39
C GLU A 19 -10.26 19.83 -12.61
N ARG A 20 -9.56 20.98 -12.75
CA ARG A 20 -8.37 21.32 -11.95
C ARG A 20 -8.64 21.28 -10.45
N ARG A 21 -9.76 21.86 -10.02
CA ARG A 21 -10.15 21.83 -8.60
C ARG A 21 -10.40 20.40 -8.11
N THR A 22 -11.13 19.62 -8.90
CA THR A 22 -11.44 18.21 -8.59
C THR A 22 -10.15 17.37 -8.51
N ALA A 23 -9.26 17.50 -9.49
CA ALA A 23 -7.98 16.80 -9.53
C ALA A 23 -7.07 17.15 -8.35
N ARG A 24 -6.96 18.45 -8.02
CA ARG A 24 -6.21 18.90 -6.82
C ARG A 24 -6.81 18.36 -5.53
N GLN A 25 -8.14 18.37 -5.41
CA GLN A 25 -8.82 17.84 -4.24
C GLN A 25 -8.57 16.34 -4.09
N MET A 26 -8.69 15.56 -5.17
CA MET A 26 -8.39 14.13 -5.18
C MET A 26 -6.94 13.83 -4.75
N LEU A 27 -5.95 14.54 -5.30
CA LEU A 27 -4.55 14.38 -4.89
C LEU A 27 -4.35 14.73 -3.41
N ARG A 28 -4.93 15.86 -2.97
CA ARG A 28 -4.87 16.27 -1.57
C ARG A 28 -5.46 15.21 -0.65
N GLU A 29 -6.59 14.62 -1.01
CA GLU A 29 -7.23 13.56 -0.23
C GLU A 29 -6.37 12.29 -0.17
N LYS A 30 -5.78 11.87 -1.31
CA LYS A 30 -4.85 10.71 -1.34
C LYS A 30 -3.63 10.95 -0.46
N VAL A 31 -2.96 12.08 -0.63
CA VAL A 31 -1.78 12.46 0.16
C VAL A 31 -2.14 12.63 1.64
N TRP A 32 -3.26 13.28 1.94
CA TRP A 32 -3.73 13.48 3.30
C TRP A 32 -4.10 12.16 3.98
N ALA A 33 -4.74 11.23 3.27
CA ALA A 33 -5.05 9.90 3.80
C ALA A 33 -3.78 9.15 4.22
N VAL A 34 -2.74 9.17 3.38
CA VAL A 34 -1.43 8.57 3.70
C VAL A 34 -0.78 9.30 4.89
N ARG A 35 -0.73 10.64 4.87
CA ARG A 35 -0.17 11.45 5.97
C ARG A 35 -0.89 11.25 7.29
N ARG A 36 -2.22 11.04 7.29
CA ARG A 36 -2.99 10.78 8.51
C ARG A 36 -2.55 9.48 9.17
N LYS A 37 -2.29 8.43 8.38
CA LYS A 37 -1.71 7.19 8.92
C LYS A 37 -0.34 7.46 9.56
N TRP A 38 0.48 8.28 8.90
CA TRP A 38 1.80 8.61 9.41
C TRP A 38 1.81 9.51 10.64
N GLN A 39 0.78 10.32 10.84
CA GLN A 39 0.61 11.03 12.12
C GLN A 39 0.43 10.02 13.26
N LEU A 40 -0.37 8.97 13.06
CA LEU A 40 -0.51 7.88 14.01
C LEU A 40 0.79 7.10 14.18
N LEU A 41 1.36 6.57 13.09
CA LEU A 41 2.59 5.76 13.18
C LEU A 41 3.78 6.57 13.72
N GLY A 42 3.82 7.85 13.36
CA GLY A 42 4.81 8.83 13.82
C GLY A 42 4.62 9.26 15.27
N SER A 43 3.48 9.02 15.91
CA SER A 43 3.28 9.34 17.33
C SER A 43 3.88 8.31 18.28
N TYR A 44 4.26 7.12 17.80
CA TYR A 44 4.90 6.10 18.63
C TYR A 44 6.32 6.55 18.98
N SER A 45 6.62 6.63 20.27
CA SER A 45 7.99 6.82 20.76
C SER A 45 8.81 5.53 20.58
N PRO A 46 10.15 5.59 20.67
CA PRO A 46 10.98 4.38 20.71
C PRO A 46 10.53 3.41 21.81
N GLU A 47 10.24 3.91 23.02
CA GLU A 47 9.82 3.09 24.16
C GLU A 47 8.47 2.43 23.89
N LYS A 48 7.50 3.17 23.34
CA LYS A 48 6.21 2.59 22.97
C LYS A 48 6.35 1.57 21.84
N THR A 49 7.29 1.77 20.93
CA THR A 49 7.58 0.81 19.86
C THR A 49 8.13 -0.49 20.44
N GLU A 50 9.10 -0.41 21.37
CA GLU A 50 9.63 -1.59 22.06
C GLU A 50 8.55 -2.31 22.88
N GLU A 51 7.68 -1.58 23.57
CA GLU A 51 6.54 -2.15 24.30
C GLU A 51 5.66 -2.99 23.37
N VAL A 52 5.29 -2.44 22.20
CA VAL A 52 4.45 -3.15 21.22
C VAL A 52 5.17 -4.38 20.66
N LEU A 53 6.46 -4.25 20.31
CA LEU A 53 7.27 -5.37 19.82
C LEU A 53 7.43 -6.48 20.89
N ALA A 54 7.48 -6.12 22.17
CA ALA A 54 7.58 -7.07 23.28
C ALA A 54 6.23 -7.67 23.69
N SER A 55 5.10 -7.13 23.22
CA SER A 55 3.75 -7.51 23.67
C SER A 55 3.31 -8.91 23.23
N PHE A 56 4.03 -9.53 22.29
CA PHE A 56 3.62 -10.79 21.69
C PHE A 56 4.75 -11.81 21.71
N GLU A 57 4.49 -12.94 22.36
CA GLU A 57 5.32 -14.14 22.22
C GLU A 57 5.08 -14.78 20.85
N LEU A 58 6.17 -15.13 20.18
CA LEU A 58 6.14 -15.79 18.88
C LEU A 58 5.95 -17.30 19.07
N PRO A 59 5.00 -17.92 18.33
CA PRO A 59 4.98 -19.36 18.18
C PRO A 59 6.35 -19.88 17.75
N LYS A 60 6.73 -21.08 18.23
CA LYS A 60 8.07 -21.64 18.03
C LYS A 60 8.48 -21.65 16.55
N ASP A 61 7.60 -22.07 15.65
CA ASP A 61 7.85 -22.09 14.20
C ASP A 61 8.11 -20.69 13.64
N LEU A 62 7.41 -19.67 14.13
CA LEU A 62 7.62 -18.28 13.73
C LEU A 62 8.91 -17.70 14.31
N ALA A 63 9.25 -18.02 15.56
CA ALA A 63 10.48 -17.61 16.21
C ALA A 63 11.71 -18.19 15.48
N GLU A 64 11.68 -19.48 15.11
CA GLU A 64 12.74 -20.13 14.33
C GLU A 64 12.95 -19.46 12.97
N ARG A 65 11.86 -19.09 12.27
CA ARG A 65 11.93 -18.32 11.01
C ARG A 65 12.54 -16.93 11.18
N CYS A 66 12.49 -16.37 12.39
CA CYS A 66 13.15 -15.12 12.75
C CYS A 66 14.60 -15.32 13.25
N GLY A 67 15.10 -16.57 13.25
CA GLY A 67 16.44 -16.90 13.72
C GLY A 67 16.59 -17.02 15.24
N LEU A 68 15.49 -17.20 15.98
CA LEU A 68 15.48 -17.38 17.43
C LEU A 68 15.43 -18.87 17.80
N SER A 69 16.19 -19.30 18.81
CA SER A 69 16.35 -20.72 19.17
C SER A 69 15.37 -21.25 20.22
N GLU A 70 14.79 -20.40 21.08
CA GLU A 70 14.00 -20.82 22.25
C GLU A 70 12.66 -20.09 22.38
N GLY A 71 12.08 -19.64 21.26
CA GLY A 71 10.96 -18.70 21.28
C GLY A 71 11.46 -17.26 21.42
N GLY A 72 10.58 -16.34 21.82
CA GLY A 72 10.90 -14.93 22.01
C GLY A 72 9.77 -14.02 21.53
N THR A 73 10.05 -12.73 21.47
CA THR A 73 9.10 -11.70 21.04
C THR A 73 9.48 -11.11 19.69
N TRP A 74 8.63 -10.28 19.10
CA TRP A 74 9.03 -9.47 17.94
C TRP A 74 10.20 -8.55 18.27
N LEU A 75 10.34 -8.09 19.52
CA LEU A 75 11.46 -7.26 19.93
C LEU A 75 12.78 -8.03 19.87
N ASP A 76 12.79 -9.28 20.30
CA ASP A 76 13.97 -10.15 20.23
C ASP A 76 14.36 -10.41 18.77
N ALA A 77 13.37 -10.70 17.92
CA ALA A 77 13.56 -10.89 16.48
C ALA A 77 14.14 -9.63 15.81
N VAL A 78 13.61 -8.45 16.13
CA VAL A 78 14.13 -7.17 15.60
C VAL A 78 15.54 -6.88 16.13
N LYS A 79 15.82 -7.15 17.40
CA LYS A 79 17.17 -6.98 18.00
C LYS A 79 18.20 -7.95 17.43
N ALA A 80 17.77 -9.11 16.94
CA ALA A 80 18.62 -10.08 16.25
C ALA A 80 18.99 -9.66 14.82
N LEU A 81 18.30 -8.67 14.23
CA LEU A 81 18.70 -8.12 12.93
C LEU A 81 20.11 -7.52 13.04
N PRO A 82 20.97 -7.73 12.03
CA PRO A 82 22.34 -7.26 12.07
C PRO A 82 22.40 -5.73 12.03
N LYS A 83 23.37 -5.18 12.76
CA LYS A 83 23.71 -3.75 12.70
C LYS A 83 24.57 -3.49 11.45
N SER A 84 23.91 -3.33 10.30
CA SER A 84 24.53 -2.95 9.02
C SER A 84 24.15 -1.53 8.63
N ASP A 85 24.58 -1.05 7.46
CA ASP A 85 24.05 0.18 6.89
C ASP A 85 22.51 0.09 6.69
N PRO A 86 21.81 1.24 6.61
CA PRO A 86 20.35 1.27 6.52
C PRO A 86 19.78 0.48 5.34
N PHE A 87 20.47 0.43 4.20
CA PHE A 87 20.00 -0.25 3.01
C PHE A 87 20.07 -1.77 3.17
N GLU A 88 21.23 -2.30 3.59
CA GLU A 88 21.40 -3.72 3.88
C GLU A 88 20.49 -4.20 5.02
N LEU A 89 20.28 -3.37 6.05
CA LEU A 89 19.34 -3.66 7.11
C LEU A 89 17.93 -3.80 6.54
N TRP A 90 17.51 -2.85 5.70
CA TRP A 90 16.16 -2.88 5.13
C TRP A 90 15.94 -4.07 4.19
N GLN A 91 16.93 -4.46 3.40
CA GLN A 91 16.88 -5.68 2.59
C GLN A 91 16.59 -6.94 3.42
N LYS A 92 17.10 -7.00 4.65
CA LYS A 92 16.83 -8.11 5.58
C LYS A 92 15.44 -7.99 6.18
N VAL A 93 15.00 -6.78 6.54
CA VAL A 93 13.63 -6.51 7.01
C VAL A 93 12.60 -6.94 5.98
N GLU A 94 12.76 -6.61 4.69
CA GLU A 94 11.85 -6.98 3.60
C GLU A 94 11.62 -8.49 3.46
N ARG A 95 12.57 -9.32 3.91
CA ARG A 95 12.48 -10.78 3.91
C ARG A 95 12.11 -11.36 5.27
N HIS A 96 12.01 -10.51 6.30
CA HIS A 96 11.78 -10.93 7.66
C HIS A 96 10.28 -11.21 7.89
N PRO A 97 9.91 -12.27 8.65
CA PRO A 97 8.51 -12.59 8.92
C PRO A 97 7.71 -11.43 9.55
N ILE A 98 8.39 -10.50 10.23
CA ILE A 98 7.75 -9.32 10.84
C ILE A 98 7.00 -8.45 9.84
N VAL A 99 7.36 -8.44 8.55
CA VAL A 99 6.63 -7.70 7.51
C VAL A 99 6.00 -8.63 6.48
N GLU A 100 5.87 -9.93 6.74
CA GLU A 100 5.25 -10.87 5.80
C GLU A 100 3.78 -10.53 5.53
N TYR A 101 3.33 -10.80 4.29
CA TYR A 101 1.92 -10.72 3.91
C TYR A 101 1.14 -11.87 4.57
N VAL A 102 0.05 -11.53 5.26
CA VAL A 102 -0.81 -12.48 5.96
C VAL A 102 -2.22 -12.43 5.37
N HIS A 103 -2.51 -13.45 4.55
CA HIS A 103 -3.83 -13.68 3.98
C HIS A 103 -4.89 -13.88 5.08
N VAL A 104 -6.15 -13.61 4.73
CA VAL A 104 -7.30 -14.03 5.53
C VAL A 104 -7.24 -15.55 5.69
N GLN A 105 -7.32 -16.03 6.92
CA GLN A 105 -7.22 -17.45 7.22
C GLN A 105 -7.90 -17.81 8.54
N CYS A 106 -8.10 -19.10 8.79
CA CYS A 106 -8.55 -19.55 10.09
C CYS A 106 -7.47 -19.31 11.15
N GLN A 107 -7.80 -18.58 12.22
CA GLN A 107 -6.92 -18.33 13.37
C GLN A 107 -6.69 -19.58 14.21
N THR A 108 -7.50 -20.63 14.04
CA THR A 108 -7.36 -21.90 14.77
C THR A 108 -6.53 -22.93 13.99
N CYS A 109 -6.84 -23.18 12.71
CA CYS A 109 -6.18 -24.23 11.93
C CYS A 109 -5.26 -23.72 10.81
N GLY A 110 -5.19 -22.41 10.58
CA GLY A 110 -4.33 -21.80 9.56
C GLY A 110 -4.83 -21.97 8.12
N HIS A 111 -6.01 -22.57 7.89
CA HIS A 111 -6.58 -22.69 6.54
C HIS A 111 -6.78 -21.32 5.90
N ARG A 112 -6.17 -21.09 4.73
CA ARG A 112 -6.14 -19.78 4.05
C ARG A 112 -7.29 -19.64 3.08
N VAL A 113 -7.90 -18.45 3.08
CA VAL A 113 -8.77 -18.02 1.99
C VAL A 113 -7.88 -17.70 0.78
N PRO A 114 -8.12 -18.31 -0.39
CA PRO A 114 -7.38 -17.99 -1.60
C PRO A 114 -7.48 -16.50 -1.93
N ASP A 115 -6.33 -15.90 -2.24
CA ASP A 115 -6.21 -14.50 -2.63
C ASP A 115 -5.89 -14.43 -4.13
N THR A 116 -6.89 -14.79 -4.93
CA THR A 116 -6.81 -14.79 -6.40
C THR A 116 -7.46 -13.54 -6.98
N PHE A 117 -7.04 -13.14 -8.18
CA PHE A 117 -7.69 -12.07 -8.94
C PHE A 117 -8.08 -12.57 -10.34
N PRO A 118 -9.34 -12.37 -10.80
CA PRO A 118 -10.46 -11.82 -10.04
C PRO A 118 -10.81 -12.75 -8.87
N ALA A 119 -11.16 -12.16 -7.73
CA ALA A 119 -11.38 -12.95 -6.53
C ALA A 119 -12.74 -13.65 -6.60
N GLU A 120 -12.73 -14.96 -6.42
CA GLU A 120 -13.97 -15.73 -6.31
C GLU A 120 -14.71 -15.36 -5.00
N GLU A 121 -16.04 -15.45 -5.02
CA GLU A 121 -16.83 -15.35 -3.80
C GLU A 121 -16.56 -16.58 -2.95
N ASP A 122 -15.95 -16.39 -1.77
CA ASP A 122 -15.83 -17.47 -0.79
C ASP A 122 -17.12 -17.52 0.04
N PRO A 123 -17.94 -18.59 -0.06
CA PRO A 123 -19.20 -18.69 0.67
C PRO A 123 -19.01 -18.69 2.20
N ASN A 124 -17.77 -18.91 2.69
CA ASN A 124 -17.43 -18.91 4.10
C ASN A 124 -16.92 -17.57 4.60
N LEU A 125 -16.76 -16.57 3.73
CA LEU A 125 -16.28 -15.24 4.08
C LEU A 125 -17.42 -14.22 3.97
N SER A 126 -17.86 -13.67 5.11
CA SER A 126 -18.88 -12.62 5.16
C SER A 126 -18.33 -11.32 5.72
N GLU A 127 -19.03 -10.20 5.50
CA GLU A 127 -18.72 -8.91 6.10
C GLU A 127 -19.73 -8.58 7.21
N GLU A 128 -19.24 -8.15 8.37
CA GLU A 128 -20.02 -7.73 9.52
C GLU A 128 -19.56 -6.33 10.01
N PRO A 129 -20.42 -5.58 10.73
CA PRO A 129 -19.99 -4.40 11.45
C PRO A 129 -18.92 -4.72 12.50
N PRO A 130 -17.97 -3.80 12.76
CA PRO A 130 -17.02 -3.96 13.86
C PRO A 130 -17.72 -4.01 15.23
N THR A 131 -17.24 -4.86 16.13
CA THR A 131 -17.64 -4.84 17.55
C THR A 131 -17.16 -3.55 18.24
N GLU A 132 -17.68 -3.23 19.43
CA GLU A 132 -17.21 -2.05 20.18
C GLU A 132 -15.70 -2.07 20.47
N GLU A 133 -15.13 -3.26 20.68
CA GLU A 133 -13.69 -3.44 20.89
C GLU A 133 -12.88 -3.27 19.60
N GLU A 134 -13.45 -3.63 18.45
CA GLU A 134 -12.79 -3.52 17.14
C GLU A 134 -12.82 -2.07 16.61
N LYS A 135 -13.90 -1.32 16.87
CA LYS A 135 -14.14 0.03 16.34
C LYS A 135 -12.98 1.02 16.42
N PRO A 136 -12.19 1.09 17.52
CA PRO A 136 -11.05 2.01 17.60
C PRO A 136 -9.95 1.68 16.56
N PHE A 137 -9.88 0.43 16.11
CA PHE A 137 -8.80 -0.07 15.29
C PHE A 137 -9.18 -0.28 13.83
N VAL A 138 -10.46 -0.61 13.55
CA VAL A 138 -10.93 -0.87 12.18
C VAL A 138 -10.85 0.41 11.35
N ARG A 139 -10.17 0.31 10.21
CA ARG A 139 -10.16 1.35 9.19
C ARG A 139 -10.97 0.92 7.97
N GLY A 140 -11.56 1.92 7.31
CA GLY A 140 -12.00 1.75 5.92
C GLY A 140 -10.79 1.49 5.04
N GLY A 141 -10.96 0.67 4.01
CA GLY A 141 -9.85 0.26 3.18
C GLY A 141 -10.31 -0.54 1.99
N TRP A 142 -9.44 -0.59 0.99
CA TRP A 142 -9.72 -1.27 -0.26
C TRP A 142 -9.38 -2.75 -0.12
N PHE A 143 -10.41 -3.58 0.00
CA PHE A 143 -10.37 -4.95 -0.47
C PHE A 143 -11.61 -5.09 -1.36
N ARG A 144 -11.41 -5.09 -2.69
CA ARG A 144 -12.49 -5.23 -3.68
C ARG A 144 -13.48 -4.04 -3.77
N GLY A 145 -13.00 -2.78 -3.67
CA GLY A 145 -13.79 -1.55 -3.93
C GLY A 145 -13.84 -0.56 -2.75
N PRO A 146 -14.57 0.58 -2.87
CA PRO A 146 -14.73 1.53 -1.78
C PRO A 146 -15.69 0.94 -0.73
N LYS A 147 -15.14 0.29 0.30
CA LYS A 147 -15.90 -0.22 1.45
C LYS A 147 -15.57 0.58 2.71
N GLY A 148 -16.60 0.77 3.55
CA GLY A 148 -16.47 1.37 4.87
C GLY A 148 -15.67 0.48 5.84
N PRO A 149 -15.52 0.88 7.11
CA PRO A 149 -14.89 0.04 8.12
C PRO A 149 -15.74 -1.23 8.37
N VAL A 150 -15.21 -2.40 8.01
CA VAL A 150 -15.89 -3.71 8.15
C VAL A 150 -14.95 -4.73 8.79
N THR A 151 -15.55 -5.74 9.41
CA THR A 151 -14.87 -6.94 9.89
C THR A 151 -15.29 -8.13 9.01
N PHE A 152 -14.32 -8.78 8.38
CA PHE A 152 -14.51 -10.03 7.67
C PHE A 152 -14.62 -11.18 8.68
N VAL A 153 -15.65 -11.99 8.55
CA VAL A 153 -15.88 -13.18 9.37
C VAL A 153 -15.71 -14.41 8.51
N TYR A 154 -14.67 -15.18 8.79
CA TYR A 154 -14.35 -16.41 8.08
C TYR A 154 -14.81 -17.62 8.89
N ARG A 155 -15.75 -18.40 8.34
CA ARG A 155 -16.28 -19.64 8.93
C ARG A 155 -15.53 -20.83 8.36
N CYS A 156 -14.46 -21.24 9.03
CA CYS A 156 -13.59 -22.29 8.52
C CYS A 156 -14.28 -23.67 8.51
N PRO A 157 -13.99 -24.54 7.53
CA PRO A 157 -14.45 -25.94 7.54
C PRO A 157 -14.08 -26.75 8.79
N CYS A 158 -13.09 -26.31 9.59
CA CYS A 158 -12.78 -26.94 10.88
C CYS A 158 -13.81 -26.61 11.99
N GLY A 159 -14.83 -25.79 11.72
CA GLY A 159 -15.86 -25.37 12.65
C GLY A 159 -15.52 -24.09 13.43
N ALA A 160 -14.29 -23.58 13.33
CA ALA A 160 -13.90 -22.32 13.96
C ALA A 160 -14.35 -21.10 13.13
N SER A 161 -14.63 -20.00 13.83
CA SER A 161 -14.86 -18.68 13.23
C SER A 161 -13.69 -17.77 13.52
N SER A 162 -13.25 -16.99 12.53
CA SER A 162 -12.13 -16.05 12.65
C SER A 162 -12.55 -14.67 12.16
N ARG A 163 -12.14 -13.63 12.90
CA ARG A 163 -12.50 -12.24 12.61
C ARG A 163 -11.26 -11.48 12.13
N TRP A 164 -11.39 -10.83 10.99
CA TRP A 164 -10.31 -10.12 10.30
C TRP A 164 -10.78 -8.72 9.94
N PHE A 165 -9.97 -7.71 10.19
CA PHE A 165 -10.27 -6.34 9.79
C PHE A 165 -9.00 -5.62 9.38
N ARG A 166 -9.17 -4.53 8.62
CA ARG A 166 -8.05 -3.67 8.22
C ARG A 166 -7.69 -2.77 9.40
N ALA A 167 -6.40 -2.67 9.72
CA ALA A 167 -5.90 -1.80 10.79
C ALA A 167 -4.63 -1.07 10.34
N THR A 168 -4.29 0.02 11.00
CA THR A 168 -2.98 0.70 10.85
C THR A 168 -2.14 0.58 12.13
N HIS A 169 -2.74 0.10 13.22
CA HIS A 169 -2.12 -0.01 14.53
C HIS A 169 -1.12 -1.19 14.57
N PRO A 170 0.17 -0.95 14.87
CA PRO A 170 1.19 -2.00 14.96
C PRO A 170 0.82 -3.12 15.94
N GLU A 171 0.23 -2.79 17.10
CA GLU A 171 -0.25 -3.75 18.09
C GLU A 171 -1.33 -4.70 17.55
N ILE A 172 -2.05 -4.28 16.50
CA ILE A 172 -3.00 -5.13 15.80
C ILE A 172 -2.28 -5.91 14.70
N THR A 173 -1.54 -5.23 13.84
CA THR A 173 -0.91 -5.89 12.68
C THR A 173 0.19 -6.89 13.05
N LEU A 174 0.76 -6.82 14.25
CA LEU A 174 1.80 -7.74 14.75
C LEU A 174 1.28 -8.96 15.51
N ASN A 175 -0.03 -9.08 15.74
CA ASN A 175 -0.57 -10.19 16.52
C ASN A 175 -0.22 -11.56 15.87
N PRO A 176 0.56 -12.43 16.54
CA PRO A 176 1.00 -13.71 15.99
C PRO A 176 -0.11 -14.76 15.94
N ASN A 177 -1.20 -14.55 16.69
CA ASN A 177 -2.46 -15.29 16.56
C ASN A 177 -3.33 -14.78 15.39
N ARG A 178 -2.69 -13.97 14.53
CA ARG A 178 -3.00 -13.63 13.15
C ARG A 178 -4.23 -12.75 12.97
N TRP A 179 -3.96 -11.46 12.91
CA TRP A 179 -4.79 -10.44 12.27
C TRP A 179 -4.25 -10.11 10.86
N GLY A 180 -5.11 -9.56 10.00
CA GLY A 180 -4.87 -9.34 8.57
C GLY A 180 -3.67 -8.48 8.28
N ARG A 181 -2.80 -8.92 7.37
CA ARG A 181 -1.77 -8.05 6.81
C ARG A 181 -1.72 -8.16 5.30
N LEU A 182 -2.53 -7.34 4.65
CA LEU A 182 -2.47 -7.17 3.20
C LEU A 182 -1.41 -6.13 2.84
N CYS A 183 -1.25 -5.80 1.56
CA CYS A 183 -0.20 -4.87 1.10
C CYS A 183 -0.25 -3.52 1.85
N GLY A 184 -1.44 -2.96 2.07
CA GLY A 184 -1.59 -1.70 2.80
C GLY A 184 -1.11 -1.75 4.26
N GLU A 185 -1.46 -2.79 5.00
CA GLU A 185 -1.04 -3.00 6.39
C GLU A 185 0.45 -3.32 6.48
N GLN A 186 0.99 -4.04 5.50
CA GLN A 186 2.41 -4.35 5.39
C GLN A 186 3.23 -3.06 5.26
N GLU A 187 2.85 -2.17 4.34
CA GLU A 187 3.55 -0.90 4.16
C GLU A 187 3.35 0.07 5.33
N ASP A 188 2.18 0.04 5.98
CA ASP A 188 1.95 0.79 7.22
C ASP A 188 2.92 0.30 8.33
N LEU A 189 3.07 -1.02 8.50
CA LEU A 189 3.99 -1.61 9.48
C LEU A 189 5.46 -1.33 9.17
N LYS A 190 5.85 -1.41 7.89
CA LYS A 190 7.18 -1.04 7.40
C LYS A 190 7.52 0.41 7.72
N ALA A 191 6.61 1.34 7.45
CA ALA A 191 6.82 2.76 7.73
C ALA A 191 7.04 3.04 9.22
N TRP A 192 6.32 2.34 10.10
CA TRP A 192 6.50 2.43 11.55
C TRP A 192 7.85 1.84 12.00
N LEU A 193 8.18 0.63 11.53
CA LEU A 193 9.41 -0.06 11.90
C LEU A 193 10.65 0.70 11.42
N ALA A 194 10.60 1.28 10.21
CA ALA A 194 11.70 2.09 9.67
C ALA A 194 12.03 3.29 10.55
N LYS A 195 11.00 3.99 11.06
CA LYS A 195 11.20 5.10 12.01
C LYS A 195 11.98 4.62 13.24
N TYR A 196 11.60 3.48 13.81
CA TYR A 196 12.28 2.91 14.98
C TYR A 196 13.73 2.49 14.67
N LEU A 197 13.96 1.90 13.50
CA LEU A 197 15.29 1.46 13.05
C LEU A 197 16.17 2.60 12.48
N GLY A 198 15.66 3.84 12.43
CA GLY A 198 16.40 4.97 11.85
C GLY A 198 16.58 4.88 10.33
N VAL A 199 15.72 4.12 9.64
CA VAL A 199 15.74 3.96 8.18
C VAL A 199 14.79 4.96 7.54
N ARG A 200 15.25 5.63 6.49
CA ARG A 200 14.43 6.60 5.73
C ARG A 200 13.69 5.85 4.62
N LEU A 201 12.35 5.84 4.70
CA LEU A 201 11.50 5.28 3.66
C LEU A 201 10.65 6.35 2.97
N ARG A 202 10.16 5.99 1.79
CA ARG A 202 8.98 6.60 1.19
C ARG A 202 8.04 5.51 0.69
N VAL A 203 6.74 5.77 0.78
CA VAL A 203 5.67 4.92 0.28
C VAL A 203 5.34 5.36 -1.14
N CYS A 204 5.25 4.40 -2.05
CA CYS A 204 4.91 4.59 -3.44
C CYS A 204 3.48 4.10 -3.71
N LEU A 205 2.63 5.02 -4.13
CA LEU A 205 1.20 4.83 -4.37
C LEU A 205 0.92 4.97 -5.87
N PRO A 206 0.78 3.86 -6.62
CA PRO A 206 0.27 3.90 -7.98
C PRO A 206 -1.19 4.38 -7.99
N LEU A 207 -1.45 5.48 -8.67
CA LEU A 207 -2.80 5.95 -8.92
C LEU A 207 -3.54 4.98 -9.83
N ASP A 208 -4.81 4.76 -9.49
CA ASP A 208 -5.74 3.87 -10.19
C ASP A 208 -5.40 2.37 -10.12
N TRP A 209 -4.52 2.00 -9.18
CA TRP A 209 -4.17 0.62 -8.87
C TRP A 209 -4.28 0.38 -7.36
N ASP A 210 -4.81 -0.78 -6.99
CA ASP A 210 -4.98 -1.21 -5.61
C ASP A 210 -3.70 -1.89 -5.09
N HIS A 211 -2.62 -1.12 -5.05
CA HIS A 211 -1.34 -1.58 -4.53
C HIS A 211 -0.54 -0.43 -3.94
N VAL A 212 0.46 -0.77 -3.14
CA VAL A 212 1.36 0.16 -2.48
C VAL A 212 2.64 -0.60 -2.14
N TRP A 213 3.78 0.08 -2.18
CA TRP A 213 5.07 -0.46 -1.75
C TRP A 213 5.92 0.66 -1.13
N THR A 214 7.14 0.33 -0.72
CA THR A 214 8.11 1.29 -0.16
C THR A 214 9.43 1.27 -0.90
N GLU A 215 10.11 2.40 -0.83
CA GLU A 215 11.50 2.58 -1.23
C GLU A 215 12.31 3.07 -0.03
N VAL A 216 13.59 2.70 0.00
CA VAL A 216 14.53 3.09 1.04
C VAL A 216 15.57 4.04 0.48
N PHE A 217 16.00 5.00 1.28
CA PHE A 217 17.12 5.86 0.91
C PHE A 217 18.44 5.19 1.31
N ASP A 218 19.32 4.93 0.34
CA ASP A 218 20.61 4.28 0.56
C ASP A 218 21.72 5.24 1.03
N GLY A 219 21.45 6.56 0.99
CA GLY A 219 22.43 7.61 1.27
C GLY A 219 22.61 8.57 0.09
N GLU A 220 22.34 8.10 -1.12
CA GLU A 220 22.47 8.84 -2.38
C GLU A 220 21.13 8.90 -3.13
N GLU A 221 20.46 7.75 -3.25
CA GLU A 221 19.26 7.58 -4.06
C GLU A 221 18.16 6.78 -3.34
N TRP A 222 16.94 6.86 -3.88
CA TRP A 222 15.82 6.05 -3.42
C TRP A 222 15.81 4.73 -4.18
N GLN A 223 15.87 3.63 -3.44
CA GLN A 223 16.01 2.28 -4.01
C GLN A 223 14.74 1.45 -3.80
N PRO A 224 14.21 0.80 -4.86
CA PRO A 224 13.18 -0.22 -4.75
C PRO A 224 13.76 -1.54 -4.19
N VAL A 225 13.29 -1.95 -3.02
CA VAL A 225 13.74 -3.20 -2.35
C VAL A 225 12.72 -4.32 -2.48
N ASP A 226 11.43 -4.00 -2.53
CA ASP A 226 10.37 -4.99 -2.69
C ASP A 226 10.47 -5.68 -4.08
N PRO A 227 10.59 -7.02 -4.16
CA PRO A 227 10.55 -7.72 -5.44
C PRO A 227 9.30 -7.41 -6.30
N ASN A 228 8.17 -7.11 -5.67
CA ASN A 228 6.93 -6.74 -6.34
C ASN A 228 7.04 -5.36 -6.99
N CYS A 229 7.83 -4.44 -6.43
CA CYS A 229 8.03 -3.12 -7.02
C CYS A 229 8.97 -3.16 -8.24
N ARG A 230 9.95 -4.08 -8.25
CA ARG A 230 10.83 -4.28 -9.41
C ARG A 230 10.08 -4.86 -10.62
N ASN A 231 9.15 -5.77 -10.39
CA ASN A 231 8.33 -6.36 -11.44
C ASN A 231 7.03 -5.60 -11.70
N PHE A 232 6.83 -4.44 -11.08
CA PHE A 232 5.54 -3.76 -11.06
C PHE A 232 4.99 -3.46 -12.47
N ALA A 233 5.82 -2.97 -13.38
CA ALA A 233 5.38 -2.70 -14.76
C ALA A 233 5.02 -3.98 -15.52
N ARG A 234 5.68 -5.11 -15.25
CA ARG A 234 5.38 -6.40 -15.90
C ARG A 234 3.96 -6.88 -15.57
N ARG A 235 3.42 -6.47 -14.43
CA ARG A 235 2.04 -6.78 -14.03
C ARG A 235 0.98 -6.13 -14.92
N LEU A 236 1.34 -5.13 -15.74
CA LEU A 236 0.43 -4.56 -16.75
C LEU A 236 -0.05 -5.63 -17.76
N ASN A 237 0.74 -6.69 -17.94
CA ASN A 237 0.41 -7.82 -18.82
C ASN A 237 -0.52 -8.87 -18.16
N GLU A 238 -0.83 -8.74 -16.86
CA GLU A 238 -1.72 -9.67 -16.14
C GLU A 238 -3.20 -9.45 -16.49
N ASN A 239 -3.52 -8.51 -17.39
CA ASN A 239 -4.89 -8.12 -17.77
C ASN A 239 -5.76 -7.67 -16.59
N ILE A 240 -5.14 -7.17 -15.52
CA ILE A 240 -5.82 -6.68 -14.31
C ILE A 240 -6.17 -5.19 -14.36
N GLY A 241 -5.82 -4.50 -15.44
CA GLY A 241 -5.96 -3.06 -15.61
C GLY A 241 -4.63 -2.31 -15.42
N SER A 242 -4.60 -1.03 -15.80
CA SER A 242 -3.42 -0.17 -15.72
C SER A 242 -3.39 0.73 -14.48
N TRP A 243 -2.21 1.22 -14.15
CA TRP A 243 -2.01 2.40 -13.31
C TRP A 243 -1.75 3.59 -14.23
N THR A 244 -1.87 4.81 -13.71
CA THR A 244 -1.71 6.03 -14.51
C THR A 244 -0.51 6.87 -14.09
N ARG A 245 -0.19 6.90 -12.79
CA ARG A 245 0.95 7.63 -12.21
C ARG A 245 1.36 6.97 -10.90
N VAL A 246 2.56 7.24 -10.40
CA VAL A 246 3.00 6.82 -9.06
C VAL A 246 3.32 8.04 -8.21
N LEU A 247 2.77 8.10 -7.00
CA LEU A 247 3.10 9.12 -6.00
C LEU A 247 4.10 8.53 -5.00
N ALA A 248 5.28 9.12 -4.84
CA ALA A 248 6.25 8.73 -3.82
C ALA A 248 6.22 9.73 -2.65
N LEU A 249 5.89 9.25 -1.47
CA LEU A 249 5.57 10.07 -0.30
C LEU A 249 6.45 9.63 0.88
N GLY A 250 7.23 10.53 1.47
CA GLY A 250 8.14 10.24 2.60
C GLY A 250 7.42 9.83 3.90
N THR A 251 7.93 8.81 4.59
CA THR A 251 7.37 8.29 5.86
C THR A 251 7.79 9.11 7.09
N PRO A 252 7.27 8.83 8.30
CA PRO A 252 7.79 9.43 9.52
C PRO A 252 9.31 9.24 9.63
N GLY A 253 10.04 10.34 9.88
CA GLY A 253 11.50 10.33 9.99
C GLY A 253 12.28 10.41 8.67
N SER A 254 11.62 10.36 7.50
CA SER A 254 12.32 10.44 6.20
C SER A 254 12.70 11.85 5.76
N GLY A 255 12.12 12.88 6.40
CA GLY A 255 12.03 14.25 5.88
C GLY A 255 10.84 14.44 4.93
N ASP A 256 10.36 15.67 4.77
CA ASP A 256 9.17 16.01 3.96
C ASP A 256 9.50 15.92 2.46
N VAL A 257 9.53 14.70 1.93
CA VAL A 257 9.82 14.41 0.53
C VAL A 257 8.54 13.92 -0.13
N VAL A 258 7.84 14.81 -0.83
CA VAL A 258 6.78 14.43 -1.77
C VAL A 258 7.38 14.55 -3.16
N GLN A 259 7.58 13.42 -3.83
CA GLN A 259 7.85 13.38 -5.26
C GLN A 259 6.67 12.69 -5.94
N ALA A 260 5.84 13.51 -6.59
CA ALA A 260 4.69 13.06 -7.35
C ALA A 260 4.92 13.37 -8.84
N THR A 261 5.95 12.77 -9.45
CA THR A 261 6.41 13.16 -10.79
C THR A 261 6.30 12.01 -11.79
N GLU A 262 6.24 12.35 -13.07
CA GLU A 262 6.38 11.39 -14.17
C GLU A 262 7.75 10.69 -14.15
N GLU A 263 8.76 11.33 -13.56
CA GLU A 263 10.08 10.74 -13.36
C GLU A 263 10.03 9.48 -12.48
N VAL A 264 9.15 9.46 -11.46
CA VAL A 264 8.93 8.28 -10.60
C VAL A 264 8.33 7.15 -11.43
N THR A 265 7.33 7.46 -12.26
CA THR A 265 6.70 6.52 -13.20
C THR A 265 7.72 5.91 -14.16
N GLU A 266 8.55 6.75 -14.78
CA GLU A 266 9.59 6.32 -15.71
C GLU A 266 10.72 5.54 -15.04
N ALA A 267 11.05 5.84 -13.78
CA ALA A 267 11.99 5.03 -13.00
C ALA A 267 11.52 3.58 -12.88
N TYR A 268 10.23 3.35 -12.57
CA TYR A 268 9.69 1.99 -12.48
C TYR A 268 9.67 1.25 -13.82
N LEU A 269 9.41 1.94 -14.93
CA LEU A 269 9.50 1.33 -16.25
C LEU A 269 10.94 0.87 -16.56
N ARG A 270 11.95 1.65 -16.16
CA ARG A 270 13.36 1.26 -16.29
C ARG A 270 13.72 0.08 -15.38
N HIS A 271 13.26 0.09 -14.13
CA HIS A 271 13.55 -0.99 -13.17
C HIS A 271 12.93 -2.33 -13.54
N ALA A 272 11.85 -2.35 -14.33
CA ALA A 272 11.19 -3.57 -14.76
C ALA A 272 11.98 -4.41 -15.77
N GLN A 273 13.11 -3.90 -16.28
CA GLN A 273 14.02 -4.62 -17.18
C GLN A 273 13.25 -5.30 -18.34
N GLY A 274 12.28 -4.60 -18.92
CA GLY A 274 11.60 -5.05 -20.14
C GLY A 274 12.45 -4.75 -21.36
N SER A 275 12.20 -5.47 -22.45
CA SER A 275 12.67 -5.06 -23.79
C SER A 275 12.08 -3.70 -24.18
N ASP A 276 12.72 -3.01 -25.14
CA ASP A 276 12.23 -1.72 -25.63
C ASP A 276 10.78 -1.79 -26.14
N GLU A 277 10.40 -2.91 -26.77
CA GLU A 277 9.04 -3.16 -27.24
C GLU A 277 8.05 -3.32 -26.08
N GLU A 278 8.41 -4.06 -25.04
CA GLU A 278 7.59 -4.22 -23.83
C GLU A 278 7.41 -2.88 -23.11
N VAL A 279 8.49 -2.13 -22.91
CA VAL A 279 8.43 -0.80 -22.29
C VAL A 279 7.56 0.15 -23.11
N ALA A 280 7.69 0.13 -24.43
CA ALA A 280 6.82 0.91 -25.31
C ALA A 280 5.34 0.49 -25.22
N ALA A 281 5.07 -0.81 -25.09
CA ALA A 281 3.72 -1.33 -24.89
C ALA A 281 3.12 -0.88 -23.54
N TRP A 282 3.89 -0.98 -22.46
CA TRP A 282 3.48 -0.52 -21.13
C TRP A 282 3.17 0.98 -21.13
N ARG A 283 4.03 1.80 -21.75
CA ARG A 283 3.76 3.25 -21.91
C ARG A 283 2.46 3.51 -22.65
N ARG A 284 2.17 2.78 -23.74
CA ARG A 284 0.90 2.92 -24.48
C ARG A 284 -0.30 2.55 -23.62
N GLN A 285 -0.20 1.48 -22.81
CA GLN A 285 -1.27 1.06 -21.92
C GLN A 285 -1.54 2.08 -20.80
N ILE A 286 -0.48 2.60 -20.16
CA ILE A 286 -0.57 3.68 -19.17
C ILE A 286 -1.21 4.92 -19.79
N TRP A 287 -0.76 5.31 -20.99
CA TRP A 287 -1.31 6.46 -21.71
C TRP A 287 -2.79 6.26 -22.04
N ALA A 288 -3.17 5.11 -22.59
CA ALA A 288 -4.57 4.79 -22.89
C ALA A 288 -5.45 4.88 -21.64
N ALA A 289 -4.97 4.42 -20.48
CA ALA A 289 -5.67 4.55 -19.21
C ALA A 289 -5.81 6.01 -18.72
N ARG A 290 -4.85 6.90 -19.03
CA ARG A 290 -4.98 8.35 -18.81
C ARG A 290 -6.00 9.00 -19.76
N GLU A 291 -6.24 8.41 -20.93
CA GLU A 291 -7.27 8.91 -21.87
C GLU A 291 -8.67 8.40 -21.55
N ASP A 292 -8.80 7.32 -20.78
CA ASP A 292 -10.08 6.72 -20.41
C ASP A 292 -10.84 7.53 -19.35
N GLY A 293 -11.75 8.39 -19.80
CA GLY A 293 -12.65 9.15 -18.94
C GLY A 293 -13.66 8.32 -18.14
N GLY A 294 -13.85 7.03 -18.51
CA GLY A 294 -14.67 6.07 -17.78
C GLY A 294 -13.91 5.29 -16.71
N GLY A 295 -12.57 5.31 -16.73
CA GLY A 295 -11.69 4.62 -15.78
C GLY A 295 -11.65 3.09 -15.92
N SER A 296 -12.39 2.51 -16.87
CA SER A 296 -12.51 1.06 -17.09
C SER A 296 -11.19 0.35 -17.42
N SER A 297 -10.23 1.09 -17.96
CA SER A 297 -8.89 0.63 -18.33
C SER A 297 -7.94 0.54 -17.14
N THR A 298 -8.36 0.99 -15.95
CA THR A 298 -7.57 0.94 -14.72
C THR A 298 -8.01 -0.19 -13.80
N GLN A 299 -7.11 -0.69 -12.96
CA GLN A 299 -7.45 -1.79 -12.04
C GLN A 299 -8.51 -1.35 -11.02
N SER A 300 -8.35 -0.15 -10.45
CA SER A 300 -9.29 0.37 -9.45
C SER A 300 -10.59 0.90 -10.07
N ARG A 301 -10.73 0.89 -11.40
CA ARG A 301 -11.86 1.48 -12.14
C ARG A 301 -12.09 2.94 -11.79
N THR A 302 -11.01 3.68 -11.58
CA THR A 302 -11.04 5.11 -11.24
C THR A 302 -10.49 5.93 -12.39
N ARG A 303 -10.86 7.22 -12.42
CA ARG A 303 -10.45 8.18 -13.45
C ARG A 303 -9.37 9.15 -12.96
N ASN A 304 -8.56 8.78 -11.95
CA ASN A 304 -7.67 9.75 -11.30
C ASN A 304 -6.61 10.27 -12.28
N GLY A 305 -5.96 9.39 -13.04
CA GLY A 305 -5.02 9.79 -14.08
C GLY A 305 -5.64 10.66 -15.16
N HIS A 306 -6.86 10.33 -15.60
CA HIS A 306 -7.60 11.13 -16.57
C HIS A 306 -7.89 12.55 -16.06
N LEU A 307 -8.33 12.68 -14.80
CA LEU A 307 -8.58 13.97 -14.17
C LEU A 307 -7.29 14.81 -14.07
N LEU A 308 -6.16 14.19 -13.74
CA LEU A 308 -4.87 14.88 -13.69
C LEU A 308 -4.43 15.40 -15.06
N ARG A 309 -4.64 14.58 -16.10
CA ARG A 309 -4.38 14.95 -17.49
C ARG A 309 -5.22 16.14 -17.91
N LEU A 310 -6.55 16.06 -17.74
CA LEU A 310 -7.45 17.18 -18.07
C LEU A 310 -7.11 18.44 -17.28
N ALA A 311 -6.65 18.29 -16.03
CA ALA A 311 -6.25 19.40 -15.20
C ALA A 311 -4.90 20.02 -15.59
N GLU A 312 -4.13 19.39 -16.49
CA GLU A 312 -2.73 19.74 -16.78
C GLU A 312 -1.86 19.75 -15.50
N LEU A 313 -2.13 18.80 -14.59
CA LEU A 313 -1.39 18.60 -13.34
C LEU A 313 -0.45 17.38 -13.44
N GLU A 314 -0.01 17.07 -14.67
CA GLU A 314 0.94 16.01 -14.97
C GLU A 314 2.40 16.42 -14.70
N ALA A 315 2.64 17.67 -14.29
CA ALA A 315 3.94 18.16 -13.81
C ALA A 315 4.12 17.81 -12.32
#